data_AF-A0A532DKV5-F1
#
_entry.id   AF-A0A532DKV5-F1
#
_cell.length_a   1.000
_cell.length_b   1.000
_cell.length_c   1.000
_cell.angle_alpha   90.00
_cell.angle_beta   90.00
_cell.angle_gamma   90.00
#
_symmetry.space_group_name_H-M   'P 1'
#
loop_
_entity.id
_entity.type
_entity.pdbx_description
1 polymer ?
#
loop_
_entity_poly.entity_id
_entity_poly.type
_entity_poly.pdbx_seq_one_letter_code
_entity_poly.pdbx_strand_id
1 'polypeptide(L)' 'MKLKRLSDIRRKELRQAAFAVLQREGIAGATIEKVAAQAGASKGIVLHYFN' A
#
# COMPACT_ATOMS: atom_id res chain seq x y z
N MET A 1 -27.13 3.13 -3.33
CA MET A 1 -25.69 3.28 -3.01
C MET A 1 -24.95 2.05 -3.51
N LYS A 2 -23.98 2.16 -4.42
CA LYS A 2 -23.26 1.01 -4.98
C LYS A 2 -22.10 0.63 -4.05
N LEU A 3 -22.07 -0.62 -3.57
CA LEU A 3 -20.96 -1.12 -2.74
C LEU A 3 -19.65 -1.01 -3.52
N LYS A 4 -18.62 -0.43 -2.90
CA LYS A 4 -17.27 -0.39 -3.50
C LYS A 4 -16.71 -1.81 -3.52
N ARG A 5 -16.04 -2.18 -4.61
CA ARG A 5 -15.36 -3.47 -4.69
C ARG A 5 -14.23 -3.48 -3.66
N LEU A 6 -14.01 -4.64 -3.04
CA LEU A 6 -12.91 -4.82 -2.08
C LEU A 6 -11.55 -4.45 -2.69
N SER A 7 -11.35 -4.71 -3.98
CA SER A 7 -10.14 -4.31 -4.70
C SER A 7 -9.90 -2.80 -4.72
N ASP A 8 -10.97 -2.00 -4.86
CA ASP A 8 -10.86 -0.54 -4.90
C ASP A 8 -10.50 0.01 -3.52
N ILE A 9 -11.10 -0.57 -2.49
CA ILE A 9 -10.79 -0.26 -1.09
C ILE A 9 -9.33 -0.59 -0.80
N ARG A 10 -8.90 -1.81 -1.14
CA ARG A 10 -7.53 -2.25 -0.84
C ARG A 10 -6.48 -1.47 -1.61
N ARG A 11 -6.74 -1.14 -2.88
CA ARG A 11 -5.86 -0.25 -3.67
C ARG A 11 -5.74 1.15 -3.06
N LYS A 12 -6.80 1.66 -2.41
CA LYS A 12 -6.72 2.95 -1.72
C LYS A 12 -5.86 2.85 -0.45
N GLU A 13 -6.10 1.86 0.39
CA GLU A 13 -5.35 1.63 1.63
C GLU A 13 -3.85 1.47 1.37
N LEU A 14 -3.50 0.63 0.39
CA LEU A 14 -2.10 0.38 0.04
C LEU A 14 -1.39 1.62 -0.49
N ARG A 15 -2.08 2.48 -1.27
CA ARG A 15 -1.52 3.75 -1.72
C ARG A 15 -1.31 4.74 -0.58
N GLN A 16 -2.22 4.79 0.37
CA GLN A 16 -2.06 5.65 1.56
C GLN A 16 -0.87 5.19 2.41
N ALA A 17 -0.71 3.88 2.60
CA ALA A 17 0.46 3.33 3.29
C ALA A 17 1.76 3.64 2.53
N ALA A 18 1.78 3.45 1.21
CA ALA A 18 2.94 3.77 0.38
C ALA A 18 3.34 5.25 0.49
N PHE A 19 2.35 6.15 0.46
CA PHE A 19 2.60 7.58 0.62
C PHE A 19 3.14 7.94 2.00
N ALA A 20 2.58 7.37 3.08
CA ALA A 20 3.07 7.60 4.43
C ALA A 20 4.52 7.12 4.61
N VAL A 21 4.86 5.96 4.04
CA VAL A 21 6.25 5.47 4.02
C VAL A 21 7.14 6.40 3.21
N LEU A 22 6.70 6.84 2.03
CA LEU A 22 7.45 7.75 1.20
C LEU A 22 7.76 9.09 1.90
N GLN A 23 6.79 9.67 2.60
CA GLN A 23 6.97 10.91 3.36
C GLN A 23 7.98 10.77 4.49
N ARG A 24 8.04 9.60 5.14
CA ARG A 24 8.93 9.34 6.28
C ARG A 24 10.34 8.94 5.85
N GLU A 25 10.44 8.11 4.82
CA GLU A 25 11.69 7.42 4.45
C GLU A 25 12.37 8.02 3.21
N GLY A 26 11.67 8.89 2.47
CA GLY A 26 12.08 9.34 1.14
C GLY A 26 11.98 8.22 0.09
N ILE A 27 12.24 8.56 -1.18
CA ILE A 27 12.11 7.62 -2.32
C ILE A 27 13.02 6.40 -2.13
N ALA A 28 14.29 6.60 -1.80
CA ALA A 28 15.26 5.50 -1.65
C ALA A 28 14.94 4.58 -0.47
N GLY A 29 14.31 5.10 0.59
CA GLY A 29 13.97 4.34 1.78
C GLY A 29 12.59 3.67 1.74
N ALA A 30 11.75 4.00 0.76
CA ALA A 30 10.36 3.53 0.66
C ALA A 30 10.27 2.16 -0.02
N THR A 31 10.59 1.10 0.73
CA THR A 31 10.57 -0.28 0.22
C THR A 31 9.19 -0.95 0.37
N ILE A 32 8.94 -1.97 -0.45
CA ILE A 32 7.71 -2.78 -0.39
C ILE A 32 7.52 -3.42 0.99
N GLU A 33 8.60 -3.84 1.64
CA GLU A 33 8.64 -4.33 3.02
C GLU A 33 7.99 -3.35 3.98
N LYS A 34 8.40 -2.08 3.91
CA LYS A 34 7.91 -1.02 4.82
C LYS A 34 6.47 -0.66 4.51
N VAL A 35 6.08 -0.66 3.24
CA VAL A 35 4.67 -0.44 2.83
C VAL A 35 3.78 -1.58 3.35
N ALA A 36 4.22 -2.83 3.22
CA ALA A 36 3.52 -3.99 3.73
C ALA A 36 3.33 -3.91 5.26
N ALA A 37 4.40 -3.58 5.99
CA ALA A 37 4.34 -3.36 7.43
C ALA A 37 3.39 -2.21 7.82
N GLN A 38 3.46 -1.07 7.12
CA GLN A 38 2.60 0.10 7.34
C GLN A 38 1.11 -0.22 7.09
N ALA A 39 0.81 -1.11 6.14
CA ALA A 39 -0.55 -1.49 5.76
C ALA A 39 -1.10 -2.72 6.52
N GLY A 40 -0.33 -3.32 7.43
CA GLY A 40 -0.68 -4.59 8.06
C GLY A 40 -0.92 -5.71 7.03
N ALA A 41 -0.07 -5.76 6.00
CA ALA A 41 -0.24 -6.59 4.82
C ALA A 41 1.00 -7.47 4.56
N SER A 42 0.86 -8.50 3.72
CA SER A 42 2.00 -9.24 3.20
C SER A 42 2.65 -8.51 2.01
N LYS A 43 3.94 -8.74 1.75
CA LYS A 43 4.61 -8.17 0.56
C LYS A 43 3.93 -8.59 -0.75
N GLY A 44 3.49 -9.84 -0.83
CA GLY A 44 2.86 -10.40 -2.02
C GLY A 44 1.58 -9.66 -2.41
N ILE A 45 0.74 -9.31 -1.44
CA ILE A 45 -0.46 -8.52 -1.75
C ILE A 45 -0.09 -7.10 -2.17
N VAL A 46 0.94 -6.49 -1.59
CA VAL A 46 1.41 -5.16 -2.04
C VAL A 46 1.84 -5.23 -3.51
N LEU A 47 2.72 -6.16 -3.86
CA LEU A 47 3.19 -6.36 -5.24
C LEU A 47 2.04 -6.60 -6.22
N HIS A 48 1.05 -7.42 -5.86
CA HIS A 48 -0.11 -7.68 -6.69
C HIS A 48 -0.88 -6.40 -7.09
N TYR A 49 -0.91 -5.37 -6.23
CA TYR A 49 -1.63 -4.12 -6.48
C TYR A 49 -0.79 -3.01 -7.15
N PHE A 50 0.54 -3.12 -7.11
CA PHE A 50 1.47 -2.10 -7.65
C PHE A 50 2.22 -2.55 -8.91
N ASN A 51 1.90 -3.72 -9.45
CA ASN A 51 2.42 -4.19 -10.74
C ASN A 51 1.74 -3.52 -11.93
#